data_AF-A0A938P1U5-F1
#
_entry.id   AF-A0A938P1U5-F1
#
_cell.length_a   1.000
_cell.length_b   1.000
_cell.length_c   1.000
_cell.angle_alpha   90.00
_cell.angle_beta   90.00
_cell.angle_gamma   90.00
#
_symmetry.space_group_name_H-M   'P 1'
#
loop_
_entity.id
_entity.type
_entity.pdbx_description
1 polymer ?
#
loop_
_entity_poly.entity_id
_entity_poly.type
_entity_poly.pdbx_seq_one_letter_code
_entity_poly.pdbx_strand_id
1 'polypeptide(L)'
;MSKLHKQKWTKVNAPVDEGVSELVSALSLFRKLQTLESCEGPPAWVCFKYGSYWDNEWMELSRFLCGFFGVALARLVGDAAQLSIQLTASGTIRGELIVRPRMMAATIRAIEHLAREYNGLRSAV
;
A
#
# COMPACT_ATOMS: atom_id res chain seq x y z
N MET A 1 -1.70 27.67 9.54
CA MET A 1 -1.50 27.75 8.08
C MET A 1 -0.94 26.41 7.62
N SER A 2 -1.74 25.56 6.98
CA SER A 2 -1.24 24.29 6.44
C SER A 2 -0.29 24.60 5.28
N LYS A 3 0.99 24.22 5.41
CA LYS A 3 1.92 24.22 4.28
C LYS A 3 1.36 23.26 3.23
N LEU A 4 1.04 23.77 2.05
CA LEU A 4 0.69 22.93 0.91
C LEU A 4 1.92 22.08 0.57
N HIS A 5 1.79 20.76 0.68
CA HIS A 5 2.83 19.81 0.29
C HIS A 5 2.99 19.84 -1.24
N LYS A 6 4.22 19.66 -1.74
CA LYS A 6 4.45 19.57 -3.18
C LYS A 6 3.80 18.30 -3.70
N GLN A 7 3.01 18.41 -4.75
CA GLN A 7 2.35 17.27 -5.39
C GLN A 7 3.14 16.80 -6.62
N LYS A 8 3.21 15.49 -6.82
CA LYS A 8 3.84 14.85 -7.98
C LYS A 8 2.83 13.91 -8.65
N TRP A 9 2.77 13.97 -9.98
CA TRP A 9 2.03 13.00 -10.77
C TRP A 9 2.74 11.65 -10.71
N THR A 10 2.06 10.65 -10.14
CA THR A 10 2.53 9.26 -10.11
C THR A 10 1.77 8.44 -11.15
N LYS A 11 2.29 7.25 -11.48
CA LYS A 11 1.69 6.25 -12.39
C LYS A 11 0.23 5.87 -12.11
N VAL A 12 -0.36 6.37 -11.02
CA VAL A 12 -1.78 6.22 -10.66
C VAL A 12 -2.70 7.31 -11.25
N ASN A 13 -2.21 8.21 -12.10
CA ASN A 13 -2.99 9.31 -12.71
C ASN A 13 -3.71 10.21 -11.68
N ALA A 14 -3.12 10.38 -10.50
CA ALA A 14 -3.61 11.26 -9.44
C ALA A 14 -2.43 12.05 -8.83
N PRO A 15 -2.67 13.30 -8.35
CA PRO A 15 -1.69 14.04 -7.58
C PRO A 15 -1.45 13.35 -6.23
N VAL A 16 -0.19 13.06 -5.92
CA VAL A 16 0.24 12.45 -4.66
C VAL A 16 1.30 13.35 -4.02
N ASP A 17 1.32 13.47 -2.69
CA ASP A 17 2.36 14.21 -1.99
C ASP A 17 3.75 13.66 -2.35
N GLU A 18 4.70 14.55 -2.63
CA GLU A 18 6.03 14.19 -3.14
C GLU A 18 6.72 13.15 -2.25
N GLY A 19 6.62 13.30 -0.92
CA GLY A 19 7.26 12.40 0.05
C GLY A 19 6.67 10.97 0.13
N VAL A 20 5.49 10.72 -0.43
CA VAL A 20 4.89 9.36 -0.50
C VAL A 20 4.72 8.87 -1.95
N SER A 21 5.11 9.67 -2.94
CA SER A 21 4.97 9.33 -4.37
C SER A 21 5.66 8.02 -4.75
N GLU A 22 6.86 7.76 -4.21
CA GLU A 22 7.59 6.51 -4.45
C GLU A 22 6.94 5.31 -3.75
N LEU A 23 6.38 5.52 -2.56
CA LEU A 23 5.62 4.50 -1.84
C LEU A 23 4.37 4.08 -2.62
N VAL A 24 3.60 5.05 -3.11
CA VAL A 24 2.44 4.81 -3.97
C VAL A 24 2.86 4.12 -5.27
N SER A 25 3.98 4.54 -5.87
CA SER A 25 4.54 3.89 -7.07
C SER A 25 4.88 2.42 -6.83
N ALA A 26 5.50 2.10 -5.69
CA ALA A 26 5.86 0.73 -5.32
C ALA A 26 4.61 -0.14 -5.09
N LEU A 27 3.60 0.38 -4.39
CA LEU A 27 2.33 -0.32 -4.20
C LEU A 27 1.59 -0.57 -5.51
N SER A 28 1.71 0.33 -6.49
CA SER A 28 1.09 0.19 -7.81
C SER A 28 1.67 -0.95 -8.66
N LEU A 29 2.77 -1.59 -8.21
CA LEU A 29 3.31 -2.78 -8.87
C LEU A 29 2.45 -4.04 -8.63
N PHE A 30 1.55 -4.02 -7.63
CA PHE A 30 0.55 -5.06 -7.43
C PHE A 30 -0.67 -4.78 -8.31
N ARG A 31 -0.87 -5.58 -9.38
CA ARG A 31 -1.91 -5.33 -10.40
C ARG A 31 -3.34 -5.16 -9.86
N LYS A 32 -3.70 -5.88 -8.79
CA LYS A 32 -5.03 -5.83 -8.16
C LYS A 32 -5.13 -4.80 -7.02
N LEU A 33 -4.04 -4.10 -6.69
CA LEU A 33 -4.01 -3.08 -5.65
C LEU A 33 -4.30 -1.71 -6.29
N GLN A 34 -5.29 -1.00 -5.73
CA GLN A 34 -5.58 0.37 -6.12
C GLN A 34 -5.44 1.29 -4.90
N THR A 35 -4.54 2.27 -5.00
CA THR A 35 -4.40 3.34 -4.01
C THR A 35 -5.66 4.22 -4.02
N LEU A 36 -6.16 4.55 -2.83
CA LEU A 36 -7.35 5.37 -2.62
C LEU A 36 -6.97 6.76 -2.12
N GLU A 37 -6.18 6.81 -1.06
CA GLU A 37 -5.80 8.04 -0.34
C GLU A 37 -4.38 7.88 0.21
N SER A 38 -3.68 8.99 0.42
CA SER A 38 -2.34 8.98 1.04
C SER A 38 -2.04 10.30 1.73
N CYS A 39 -1.14 10.27 2.71
CA CYS A 39 -0.65 11.46 3.40
C CYS A 39 0.84 11.31 3.75
N GLU A 40 1.62 12.37 3.52
CA GLU A 40 3.04 12.44 3.89
C GLU A 40 3.31 12.63 5.39
N GLY A 41 2.29 12.92 6.21
CA GLY A 41 2.44 13.33 7.62
C GLY A 41 3.33 12.42 8.50
N PRO A 42 3.59 12.79 9.76
CA PRO A 42 4.24 11.89 10.71
C PRO A 42 3.18 11.16 11.56
N PRO A 43 2.84 9.88 11.30
CA PRO A 43 3.45 8.96 10.32
C PRO A 43 2.80 9.03 8.93
N ALA A 44 3.57 8.61 7.92
CA ALA A 44 3.11 8.63 6.53
C ALA A 44 2.20 7.42 6.31
N TRP A 45 1.12 7.59 5.56
CA TRP A 45 0.16 6.50 5.36
C TRP A 45 -0.42 6.47 3.94
N VAL A 46 -0.86 5.27 3.54
CA VAL A 46 -1.53 5.01 2.26
C VAL A 46 -2.71 4.06 2.49
N CYS A 47 -3.89 4.49 2.09
CA CYS A 47 -5.09 3.65 2.01
C CYS A 47 -5.21 3.06 0.61
N PHE A 48 -5.57 1.79 0.51
CA PHE A 48 -5.73 1.08 -0.75
C PHE A 48 -6.85 0.04 -0.68
N LYS A 49 -7.38 -0.36 -1.83
CA LYS A 49 -8.19 -1.56 -1.97
C LYS A 49 -7.42 -2.62 -2.73
N TYR A 50 -7.84 -3.87 -2.56
CA TYR A 50 -7.23 -5.01 -3.23
C TYR A 50 -8.32 -6.00 -3.67
N GLY A 51 -8.32 -6.34 -4.95
CA GLY A 51 -9.28 -7.30 -5.51
C GLY A 51 -10.34 -6.64 -6.41
N SER A 52 -11.40 -7.40 -6.69
CA SER A 52 -12.54 -6.96 -7.50
C SER A 52 -13.76 -6.76 -6.59
N TYR A 53 -14.52 -5.70 -6.83
CA TYR A 53 -15.79 -5.42 -6.12
C TYR A 53 -16.77 -6.59 -6.23
N TRP A 54 -16.74 -7.31 -7.36
CA TRP A 54 -17.66 -8.42 -7.64
C TRP A 54 -17.26 -9.73 -6.96
N ASP A 55 -16.00 -9.88 -6.53
CA ASP A 55 -15.41 -11.15 -6.09
C ASP A 55 -14.99 -11.13 -4.61
N ASN A 56 -15.94 -10.86 -3.71
CA ASN A 56 -15.69 -10.87 -2.25
C ASN A 56 -14.43 -10.07 -1.86
N GLU A 57 -14.44 -8.77 -2.12
CA GLU A 57 -13.32 -7.83 -1.90
C GLU A 57 -12.63 -8.02 -0.53
N TRP A 58 -13.39 -8.24 0.54
CA TRP A 58 -12.85 -8.48 1.88
C TRP A 58 -11.95 -9.73 1.94
N MET A 59 -12.35 -10.80 1.26
CA MET A 59 -11.68 -12.10 1.28
C MET A 59 -10.39 -12.03 0.46
N GLU A 60 -10.42 -11.34 -0.69
CA GLU A 60 -9.19 -11.08 -1.46
C GLU A 60 -8.22 -10.20 -0.69
N LEU A 61 -8.69 -9.10 -0.08
CA LEU A 61 -7.85 -8.22 0.72
C LEU A 61 -7.24 -8.95 1.92
N SER A 62 -8.03 -9.69 2.68
CA SER A 62 -7.55 -10.44 3.85
C SER A 62 -6.55 -11.54 3.46
N ARG A 63 -6.81 -12.29 2.39
CA ARG A 63 -5.84 -13.28 1.87
C ARG A 63 -4.56 -12.61 1.42
N PHE A 64 -4.63 -11.47 0.75
CA PHE A 64 -3.45 -10.73 0.33
C PHE A 64 -2.64 -10.23 1.53
N LEU A 65 -3.27 -9.54 2.49
CA LEU A 65 -2.58 -8.96 3.63
C LEU A 65 -2.11 -10.01 4.65
N CYS A 66 -2.97 -10.92 5.06
CA CYS A 66 -2.64 -11.91 6.08
C CYS A 66 -1.91 -13.13 5.51
N GLY A 67 -2.14 -13.49 4.25
CA GLY A 67 -1.54 -14.67 3.63
C GLY A 67 -0.20 -14.42 2.94
N PHE A 68 0.07 -13.18 2.51
CA PHE A 68 1.31 -12.85 1.79
C PHE A 68 1.94 -11.55 2.27
N PHE A 69 1.32 -10.41 1.96
CA PHE A 69 1.97 -9.11 1.98
C PHE A 69 2.36 -8.68 3.39
N GLY A 70 1.46 -8.80 4.37
CA GLY A 70 1.72 -8.40 5.75
C GLY A 70 2.80 -9.25 6.42
N VAL A 71 2.72 -10.57 6.27
CA VAL A 71 3.71 -11.50 6.84
C VAL A 71 5.07 -11.28 6.20
N ALA A 72 5.13 -11.16 4.87
CA ALA A 72 6.38 -10.98 4.15
C ALA A 72 7.01 -9.60 4.42
N LEU A 73 6.20 -8.53 4.47
CA LEU A 73 6.68 -7.19 4.79
C LEU A 73 7.22 -7.13 6.23
N ALA A 74 6.50 -7.71 7.20
CA ALA A 74 6.96 -7.76 8.58
C ALA A 74 8.30 -8.49 8.73
N ARG A 75 8.58 -9.52 7.93
CA ARG A 75 9.88 -10.20 7.91
C ARG A 75 11.01 -9.31 7.38
N LEU A 76 10.72 -8.43 6.41
CA LEU A 76 11.72 -7.58 5.77
C LEU A 76 12.00 -6.30 6.53
N VAL A 77 10.99 -5.69 7.15
CA VAL A 77 11.12 -4.36 7.77
C VAL A 77 10.67 -4.30 9.23
N GLY A 78 10.24 -5.42 9.83
CA GLY A 78 9.82 -5.47 11.23
C GLY A 78 8.64 -4.54 11.51
N ASP A 79 8.80 -3.71 12.54
CA ASP A 79 7.80 -2.73 13.00
C ASP A 79 7.91 -1.35 12.30
N ALA A 80 8.75 -1.24 11.26
CA ALA A 80 8.91 -0.04 10.46
C ALA A 80 7.66 0.31 9.64
N ALA A 81 6.84 -0.70 9.34
CA ALA A 81 5.59 -0.58 8.61
C ALA A 81 4.49 -1.33 9.36
N GLN A 82 3.31 -0.71 9.43
CA GLN A 82 2.12 -1.33 10.00
C GLN A 82 1.07 -1.48 8.89
N LEU A 83 0.45 -2.65 8.83
CA LEU A 83 -0.66 -2.94 7.92
C LEU A 83 -1.91 -3.24 8.73
N SER A 84 -3.04 -2.70 8.29
CA SER A 84 -4.34 -2.96 8.88
C SER A 84 -5.44 -3.05 7.82
N ILE A 85 -6.51 -3.76 8.16
CA ILE A 85 -7.78 -3.72 7.41
C ILE A 85 -8.73 -2.82 8.18
N GLN A 86 -9.29 -1.83 7.51
CA GLN A 86 -10.28 -0.91 8.06
C GLN A 86 -11.65 -1.16 7.44
N LEU A 87 -12.69 -1.06 8.27
CA LEU A 87 -14.08 -0.96 7.84
C LEU A 87 -14.56 0.47 8.11
N THR A 88 -14.96 1.18 7.06
CA THR A 88 -15.50 2.54 7.21
C THR A 88 -16.92 2.53 7.76
N ALA A 89 -17.42 3.69 8.20
CA ALA A 89 -18.81 3.84 8.63
C ALA A 89 -19.83 3.51 7.51
N SER A 90 -19.44 3.65 6.24
CA SER A 90 -20.25 3.26 5.08
C SER A 90 -20.19 1.76 4.76
N GLY A 91 -19.46 0.96 5.54
CA GLY A 91 -19.26 -0.48 5.30
C GLY A 91 -18.22 -0.79 4.23
N THR A 92 -17.46 0.19 3.75
CA THR A 92 -16.39 -0.01 2.77
C THR A 92 -15.15 -0.60 3.47
N ILE A 93 -14.56 -1.61 2.87
CA ILE A 93 -13.36 -2.27 3.39
C ILE A 93 -12.13 -1.76 2.64
N ARG A 94 -11.07 -1.43 3.36
CA ARG A 94 -9.80 -0.98 2.77
C ARG A 94 -8.59 -1.47 3.56
N GLY A 95 -7.47 -1.62 2.89
CA GLY A 95 -6.16 -1.76 3.52
C GLY A 95 -5.57 -0.40 3.84
N GLU A 96 -4.82 -0.33 4.93
CA GLU A 96 -4.03 0.84 5.30
C GLU A 96 -2.60 0.40 5.59
N LEU A 97 -1.63 1.10 4.99
CA LEU A 97 -0.22 0.98 5.26
C LEU A 97 0.26 2.26 5.94
N ILE A 98 0.78 2.14 7.15
CA ILE A 98 1.44 3.23 7.88
C ILE A 98 2.94 2.95 7.90
N VAL A 99 3.76 3.95 7.58
CA VAL A 99 5.23 3.84 7.53
C VAL A 99 5.86 4.81 8.51
N ARG A 100 6.77 4.30 9.34
CA ARG A 100 7.49 5.13 10.30
C ARG A 100 8.38 6.17 9.60
N PRO A 101 8.50 7.38 10.17
CA PRO A 101 9.49 8.35 9.71
C PRO A 101 10.88 7.70 9.63
N ARG A 102 11.66 8.05 8.59
CA ARG A 102 13.01 7.52 8.27
C ARG A 102 13.07 6.09 7.72
N MET A 103 11.97 5.33 7.79
CA MET A 103 11.94 3.96 7.26
C MET A 103 11.34 3.85 5.85
N MET A 104 10.98 4.99 5.25
CA MET A 104 10.33 5.08 3.94
C MET A 104 11.12 4.32 2.85
N ALA A 105 12.41 4.62 2.69
CA ALA A 105 13.23 4.02 1.65
C ALA A 105 13.40 2.50 1.81
N ALA A 106 13.53 2.00 3.05
CA ALA A 106 13.61 0.57 3.31
C ALA A 106 12.28 -0.13 3.00
N THR A 107 11.16 0.49 3.37
CA THR A 107 9.82 -0.01 3.12
C THR A 107 9.51 -0.06 1.62
N ILE A 108 9.85 0.98 0.86
CA ILE A 108 9.70 1.02 -0.60
C ILE A 108 10.45 -0.15 -1.25
N ARG A 109 11.73 -0.35 -0.93
CA ARG A 109 12.52 -1.46 -1.51
C ARG A 109 11.94 -2.83 -1.18
N ALA A 110 11.44 -3.01 0.04
CA ALA A 110 10.77 -4.25 0.44
C ALA A 110 9.49 -4.48 -0.38
N ILE A 111 8.65 -3.45 -0.54
CA ILE A 111 7.41 -3.51 -1.33
C ILE A 111 7.72 -3.86 -2.80
N GLU A 112 8.72 -3.22 -3.41
CA GLU A 112 9.13 -3.52 -4.78
C GLU A 112 9.64 -4.96 -4.95
N HIS A 113 10.40 -5.47 -3.97
CA HIS A 113 10.85 -6.85 -3.95
C HIS A 113 9.66 -7.82 -3.88
N LEU A 114 8.73 -7.59 -2.95
CA LEU A 114 7.53 -8.42 -2.79
C LEU A 114 6.61 -8.37 -4.00
N ALA A 115 6.50 -7.22 -4.66
CA ALA A 115 5.71 -7.11 -5.88
C ALA A 115 6.27 -7.96 -7.03
N ARG A 116 7.60 -8.03 -7.17
CA ARG A 116 8.25 -8.93 -8.15
C ARG A 116 7.98 -10.39 -7.82
N GLU A 117 8.12 -10.79 -6.56
CA GLU A 117 7.84 -12.16 -6.12
C GLU A 117 6.37 -12.54 -6.37
N TYR A 118 5.43 -11.69 -5.96
CA TYR A 118 4.00 -11.93 -6.13
C TYR A 118 3.58 -12.07 -7.60
N ASN A 119 4.12 -11.21 -8.48
CA ASN A 119 3.84 -11.27 -9.90
C ASN A 119 4.48 -12.50 -10.57
N GLY A 120 5.64 -12.94 -10.08
CA GLY A 120 6.28 -14.19 -10.51
C GLY A 120 5.44 -15.42 -10.16
N LEU A 121 4.95 -15.50 -8.91
CA LEU A 121 4.06 -16.57 -8.44
C LEU A 121 2.78 -16.69 -9.28
N ARG A 122 2.20 -15.55 -9.68
CA ARG A 122 0.97 -15.51 -10.49
C ARG A 122 1.16 -15.71 -11.98
N SER A 123 2.40 -15.69 -12.47
CA SER A 123 2.69 -16.00 -13.88
C SER A 123 2.93 -17.49 -14.13
N ALA A 124 3.03 -18.29 -13.06
CA ALA A 124 3.27 -19.73 -13.09
C ALA A 124 1.98 -20.58 -12.97
N VAL A 125 0.82 -19.92 -12.89
CA VAL A 125 -0.53 -20.52 -12.80
C VAL A 125 -1.32 -20.06 -14.01
#